data_AF-A0A292RC15-F1
#
_entry.id   AF-A0A292RC15-F1
#
_cell.length_a   1.000
_cell.length_b   1.000
_cell.length_c   1.000
_cell.angle_alpha   90.00
_cell.angle_beta   90.00
_cell.angle_gamma   90.00
#
_symmetry.space_group_name_H-M   'P 1'
#
loop_
_entity.id
_entity.type
_entity.pdbx_description
1 polymer ?
#
loop_
_entity_poly.entity_id
_entity_poly.type
_entity_poly.pdbx_seq_one_letter_code
_entity_poly.pdbx_strand_id
1 'polypeptide(L)'
;MEDLTSNLDDLRKSYREIFLKTAIELKKRIDALKPDGLDGEILDKYEPNSAGQIWQNSVCEMFENDISKEVLRKISEIKQNRKSCHCIGCGTCCKLACSEFSPDELKQKAQNGDNFASQFIQTFIPYENSDEPRRIFPEYLKMLEDNNESGYYFYHCPKVTQDNKCPDYENRPQICRDFPDNPLAFLPLGCGFADWKIKSEPVSLMLNAMVEIMGFYKDKIKELNK
;
A
#
# COMPACT_ATOMS: atom_id res chain seq x y z
N MET A 1 2.22 2.41 -26.64
CA MET A 1 3.23 2.02 -25.64
C MET A 1 3.11 3.06 -24.55
N GLU A 2 2.59 2.70 -23.39
CA GLU A 2 2.38 3.64 -22.30
C GLU A 2 3.70 3.90 -21.57
N ASP A 3 3.91 5.16 -21.19
CA ASP A 3 5.05 5.56 -20.39
C ASP A 3 4.72 5.34 -18.91
N LEU A 4 5.19 4.23 -18.33
CA LEU A 4 4.99 3.96 -16.91
C LEU A 4 5.72 4.97 -16.01
N THR A 5 6.76 5.64 -16.53
CA THR A 5 7.49 6.70 -15.80
C THR A 5 6.57 7.89 -15.54
N SER A 6 5.78 8.33 -16.53
CA SER A 6 4.80 9.41 -16.30
C SER A 6 3.71 9.00 -15.31
N ASN A 7 3.28 7.73 -15.32
CA ASN A 7 2.29 7.23 -14.37
C ASN A 7 2.79 7.26 -12.91
N LEU A 8 4.07 6.98 -12.66
CA LEU A 8 4.65 7.05 -11.31
C LEU A 8 4.75 8.50 -10.82
N ASP A 9 5.19 9.42 -11.67
CA ASP A 9 5.24 10.84 -11.34
C ASP A 9 3.85 11.43 -11.08
N ASP A 10 2.86 11.03 -11.89
CA ASP A 10 1.46 11.38 -11.69
C ASP A 10 0.91 10.81 -10.37
N LEU A 11 1.30 9.58 -10.00
CA LEU A 11 0.93 8.97 -8.72
C LEU A 11 1.54 9.75 -7.54
N ARG A 12 2.83 10.11 -7.61
CA ARG A 12 3.52 10.93 -6.58
C ARG A 12 2.86 12.30 -6.43
N LYS A 13 2.55 12.95 -7.56
CA LYS A 13 1.84 14.23 -7.57
C LYS A 13 0.44 14.11 -6.96
N SER A 14 -0.31 13.09 -7.37
CA SER A 14 -1.64 12.79 -6.85
C SER A 14 -1.61 12.52 -5.34
N TYR A 15 -0.63 11.74 -4.87
CA TYR A 15 -0.45 11.48 -3.46
C TYR A 15 -0.17 12.76 -2.69
N ARG A 16 0.71 13.64 -3.18
CA ARG A 16 1.00 14.93 -2.54
C ARG A 16 -0.25 15.80 -2.41
N GLU A 17 -1.05 15.90 -3.48
CA GLU A 17 -2.30 16.67 -3.44
C GLU A 17 -3.33 16.08 -2.47
N ILE A 18 -3.47 14.75 -2.47
CA ILE A 18 -4.36 14.04 -1.54
C ILE A 18 -3.88 14.25 -0.10
N PHE A 19 -2.58 14.09 0.16
CA PHE A 19 -1.98 14.25 1.48
C PHE A 19 -2.26 15.64 2.05
N LEU A 20 -2.03 16.70 1.26
CA LEU A 20 -2.29 18.08 1.69
C LEU A 20 -3.76 18.32 2.01
N LYS A 21 -4.69 17.81 1.18
CA LYS A 21 -6.13 17.91 1.44
C LYS A 21 -6.51 17.16 2.71
N THR A 22 -6.02 15.93 2.88
CA THR A 22 -6.23 15.12 4.08
C THR A 22 -5.69 15.82 5.33
N ALA A 23 -4.51 16.43 5.26
CA ALA A 23 -3.93 17.17 6.38
C ALA A 23 -4.79 18.38 6.78
N ILE A 24 -5.32 19.12 5.81
CA ILE A 24 -6.23 20.25 6.06
C ILE A 24 -7.52 19.76 6.75
N GLU A 25 -8.13 18.68 6.26
CA GLU A 25 -9.37 18.16 6.85
C GLU A 25 -9.16 17.56 8.26
N LEU A 26 -8.05 16.86 8.48
CA LEU A 26 -7.68 16.38 9.82
C LEU A 26 -7.40 17.55 10.76
N LYS A 27 -6.69 18.59 10.30
CA LYS A 27 -6.45 19.79 11.11
C LYS A 27 -7.76 20.47 11.52
N LYS A 28 -8.75 20.59 10.62
CA LYS A 28 -10.07 21.12 10.99
C LYS A 28 -10.71 20.31 12.13
N ARG A 29 -10.62 18.98 12.09
CA ARG A 29 -11.15 18.11 13.17
C ARG A 29 -10.37 18.28 14.48
N ILE A 30 -9.05 18.43 14.42
CA ILE A 30 -8.21 18.73 15.59
C ILE A 30 -8.62 20.08 16.21
N ASP A 31 -8.71 21.12 15.38
CA ASP A 31 -9.02 22.49 15.80
C ASP A 31 -10.44 22.57 16.37
N ALA A 32 -11.39 21.76 15.87
CA ALA A 32 -12.75 21.67 16.40
C ALA A 32 -12.83 21.11 17.83
N LEU A 33 -11.79 20.42 18.30
CA LEU A 33 -11.69 19.93 19.68
C LEU A 33 -10.96 20.92 20.60
N LYS A 34 -10.45 22.04 20.07
CA LYS A 34 -9.69 23.01 20.86
C LYS A 34 -10.60 23.69 21.88
N PRO A 35 -10.25 23.70 23.18
CA PRO A 35 -11.01 24.42 24.19
C PRO A 35 -11.05 25.92 23.93
N ASP A 36 -12.22 26.53 24.15
CA ASP A 36 -12.40 27.98 24.02
C ASP A 36 -11.44 28.75 24.94
N GLY A 37 -10.77 29.76 24.37
CA GLY A 37 -9.85 30.62 25.12
C GLY A 37 -8.49 29.99 25.49
N LEU A 38 -8.20 28.76 25.04
CA LEU A 38 -6.87 28.16 25.17
C LEU A 38 -5.88 28.84 24.21
N ASP A 39 -4.80 29.37 24.75
CA ASP A 39 -3.64 29.85 23.98
C ASP A 39 -2.70 28.69 23.61
N GLY A 40 -2.03 28.79 22.46
CA GLY A 40 -1.13 27.77 21.92
C GLY A 40 -1.74 26.80 20.90
N GLU A 41 -0.91 25.87 20.42
CA GLU A 41 -1.17 24.91 19.35
C GLU A 41 -1.17 23.45 19.85
N ILE A 42 -1.74 22.53 19.06
CA ILE A 42 -1.91 21.12 19.45
C ILE A 42 -0.59 20.40 19.81
N LEU A 43 0.54 20.85 19.26
CA LEU A 43 1.87 20.29 19.51
C LEU A 43 2.71 21.11 20.50
N ASP A 44 2.09 22.01 21.27
CA ASP A 44 2.75 22.68 22.39
C ASP A 44 2.83 21.77 23.62
N LYS A 45 3.80 22.07 24.51
CA LYS A 45 3.90 21.38 25.79
C LYS A 45 2.92 22.01 26.78
N TYR A 46 2.07 21.17 27.36
CA TYR A 46 1.06 21.58 28.32
C TYR A 46 1.29 20.92 29.69
N GLU A 47 0.91 21.62 30.75
CA GLU A 47 0.98 21.08 32.11
C GLU A 47 0.01 19.91 32.30
N PRO A 48 0.33 18.95 33.19
CA PRO A 48 -0.55 17.84 33.48
C PRO A 48 -1.96 18.28 33.91
N ASN A 49 -2.99 17.64 33.36
CA ASN A 49 -4.41 17.93 33.58
C ASN A 49 -4.87 19.34 33.15
N SER A 50 -4.04 20.09 32.42
CA SER A 50 -4.47 21.37 31.84
C SER A 50 -5.44 21.16 30.66
N ALA A 51 -6.15 22.22 30.29
CA ALA A 51 -7.06 22.20 29.13
C ALA A 51 -6.33 21.78 27.83
N GLY A 52 -5.07 22.18 27.64
CA GLY A 52 -4.27 21.79 26.47
C GLY A 52 -3.91 20.30 26.46
N GLN A 53 -3.56 19.72 27.62
CA GLN A 53 -3.32 18.27 27.68
C GLN A 53 -4.63 17.48 27.49
N ILE A 54 -5.75 17.96 28.02
CA ILE A 54 -7.07 17.35 27.79
C ILE A 54 -7.40 17.37 26.29
N TRP A 55 -7.18 18.50 25.60
CA TRP A 55 -7.35 18.60 24.15
C TRP A 55 -6.49 17.58 23.38
N GLN A 56 -5.21 17.48 23.72
CA GLN A 56 -4.29 16.50 23.14
C GLN A 56 -4.79 15.06 23.31
N ASN A 57 -5.28 14.71 24.51
CA ASN A 57 -5.84 13.39 24.77
C ASN A 57 -7.13 13.15 23.97
N SER A 58 -8.03 14.14 23.88
CA SER A 58 -9.26 14.04 23.06
C SER A 58 -8.96 13.87 21.57
N VAL A 59 -7.91 14.52 21.05
CA VAL A 59 -7.47 14.33 19.66
C VAL A 59 -6.96 12.90 19.42
N CYS A 60 -6.14 12.37 20.33
CA CYS A 60 -5.69 10.98 20.27
C CYS A 60 -6.87 10.00 20.34
N GLU A 61 -7.85 10.25 21.22
CA GLU A 61 -9.05 9.43 21.35
C GLU A 61 -9.89 9.45 20.07
N MET A 62 -10.13 10.62 19.47
CA MET A 62 -10.83 10.75 18.19
C MET A 62 -10.12 9.95 17.08
N PHE A 63 -8.79 10.00 17.03
CA PHE A 63 -8.02 9.22 16.05
C PHE A 63 -8.19 7.72 16.24
N GLU A 64 -8.15 7.22 17.47
CA GLU A 64 -8.24 5.80 17.78
C GLU A 64 -9.66 5.23 17.65
N ASN A 65 -10.66 5.99 18.11
CA ASN A 65 -12.01 5.46 18.27
C ASN A 65 -12.94 5.81 17.12
N ASP A 66 -12.70 6.90 16.39
CA ASP A 66 -13.59 7.35 15.33
C ASP A 66 -12.93 7.18 13.97
N ILE A 67 -11.81 7.89 13.75
CA ILE A 67 -11.18 7.93 12.43
C ILE A 67 -10.61 6.57 12.05
N SER A 68 -9.99 5.84 13.00
CA SER A 68 -9.48 4.48 12.71
C SER A 68 -10.60 3.51 12.31
N LYS A 69 -11.81 3.62 12.89
CA LYS A 69 -12.95 2.78 12.48
C LYS A 69 -13.40 3.10 11.06
N GLU A 70 -13.42 4.39 10.70
CA GLU A 70 -13.74 4.82 9.33
C GLU A 70 -12.70 4.29 8.32
N VAL A 71 -11.41 4.36 8.66
CA VAL A 71 -10.32 3.82 7.84
C VAL A 71 -10.50 2.32 7.64
N LEU A 72 -10.70 1.55 8.71
CA LEU A 72 -10.89 0.10 8.64
C LEU A 72 -12.11 -0.28 7.80
N ARG A 73 -13.23 0.45 7.93
CA ARG A 73 -14.42 0.25 7.10
C ARG A 73 -14.10 0.46 5.62
N LYS A 74 -13.39 1.53 5.28
CA LYS A 74 -13.01 1.83 3.88
C LYS A 74 -12.05 0.79 3.30
N ILE A 75 -11.08 0.31 4.07
CA ILE A 75 -10.22 -0.81 3.66
C ILE A 75 -11.06 -2.05 3.36
N SER A 76 -12.04 -2.36 4.21
CA SER A 76 -12.95 -3.49 4.01
C SER A 76 -13.79 -3.34 2.74
N GLU A 77 -14.32 -2.14 2.46
CA GLU A 77 -15.05 -1.83 1.23
C GLU A 77 -14.18 -2.06 -0.03
N ILE A 78 -12.93 -1.58 -0.02
CA ILE A 78 -11.98 -1.80 -1.12
C ILE A 78 -11.76 -3.30 -1.35
N LYS A 79 -11.53 -4.07 -0.28
CA LYS A 79 -11.33 -5.53 -0.35
C LYS A 79 -12.59 -6.25 -0.83
N GLN A 80 -13.77 -5.80 -0.45
CA GLN A 80 -15.03 -6.39 -0.89
C GLN A 80 -15.27 -6.11 -2.39
N ASN A 81 -15.01 -4.88 -2.84
CA ASN A 81 -15.15 -4.50 -4.25
C ASN A 81 -14.19 -5.31 -5.15
N ARG A 82 -12.99 -5.62 -4.65
CA ARG A 82 -12.02 -6.49 -5.35
C ARG A 82 -12.62 -7.83 -5.77
N LYS A 83 -13.53 -8.41 -4.96
CA LYS A 83 -14.12 -9.74 -5.23
C LYS A 83 -14.99 -9.80 -6.48
N SER A 84 -15.40 -8.65 -7.02
CA SER A 84 -16.11 -8.58 -8.31
C SER A 84 -15.18 -8.72 -9.52
N CYS A 85 -13.87 -8.62 -9.31
CA CYS A 85 -12.84 -8.79 -10.33
C CYS A 85 -12.25 -10.20 -10.28
N HIS A 86 -11.66 -10.63 -11.39
CA HIS A 86 -11.02 -11.93 -11.48
C HIS A 86 -9.80 -11.88 -12.39
N CYS A 87 -8.88 -12.83 -12.20
CA CYS A 87 -7.75 -12.99 -13.11
C CYS A 87 -8.28 -13.42 -14.49
N ILE A 88 -7.85 -12.70 -15.52
CA ILE A 88 -8.19 -13.00 -16.93
C ILE A 88 -7.08 -13.75 -17.68
N GLY A 89 -6.04 -14.21 -16.97
CA GLY A 89 -4.91 -14.90 -17.59
C GLY A 89 -3.99 -13.97 -18.40
N CYS A 90 -3.80 -12.71 -17.97
CA CYS A 90 -2.86 -11.80 -18.65
C CYS A 90 -1.38 -12.23 -18.51
N GLY A 91 -1.06 -13.08 -17.52
CA GLY A 91 0.26 -13.67 -17.33
C GLY A 91 1.26 -12.81 -16.56
N THR A 92 1.05 -11.49 -16.43
CA THR A 92 2.03 -10.57 -15.84
C THR A 92 2.44 -10.96 -14.42
N CYS A 93 1.52 -11.16 -13.48
CA CYS A 93 1.87 -11.51 -12.10
C CYS A 93 2.46 -12.93 -11.96
N CYS A 94 2.15 -13.84 -12.89
CA CYS A 94 2.69 -15.19 -12.88
C CYS A 94 4.09 -15.25 -13.52
N LYS A 95 4.36 -14.42 -14.52
CA LYS A 95 5.63 -14.36 -15.25
C LYS A 95 6.59 -13.34 -14.65
N LEU A 96 6.11 -12.36 -13.89
CA LEU A 96 6.95 -11.32 -13.31
C LEU A 96 6.40 -10.88 -11.95
N ALA A 97 6.61 -11.74 -10.95
CA ALA A 97 6.42 -11.36 -9.55
C ALA A 97 7.62 -10.53 -9.09
N CYS A 98 7.35 -9.38 -8.47
CA CYS A 98 8.36 -8.45 -7.96
C CYS A 98 8.34 -8.48 -6.43
N SER A 99 9.52 -8.54 -5.80
CA SER A 99 9.66 -8.46 -4.35
C SER A 99 10.80 -7.53 -3.98
N GLU A 100 10.65 -6.79 -2.88
CA GLU A 100 11.73 -6.04 -2.22
C GLU A 100 12.69 -6.95 -1.43
N PHE A 101 12.36 -8.24 -1.30
CA PHE A 101 13.17 -9.21 -0.57
C PHE A 101 13.88 -10.15 -1.54
N SER A 102 15.16 -10.40 -1.28
CA SER A 102 15.97 -11.38 -1.98
C SER A 102 15.48 -12.81 -1.74
N PRO A 103 15.90 -13.79 -2.57
CA PRO A 103 15.56 -15.19 -2.35
C PRO A 103 15.98 -15.71 -0.97
N ASP A 104 17.11 -15.24 -0.43
CA ASP A 104 17.60 -15.70 0.87
C ASP A 104 16.85 -15.03 2.03
N GLU A 105 16.49 -13.75 1.91
CA GLU A 105 15.62 -13.08 2.89
C GLU A 105 14.23 -13.71 2.93
N LEU A 106 13.65 -14.06 1.78
CA LEU A 106 12.37 -14.76 1.73
C LEU A 106 12.44 -16.14 2.37
N LYS A 107 13.53 -16.90 2.16
CA LYS A 107 13.75 -18.18 2.86
C LYS A 107 13.85 -17.98 4.37
N GLN A 108 14.60 -16.97 4.82
CA GLN A 108 14.76 -16.67 6.24
C GLN A 108 13.42 -16.27 6.88
N LYS A 109 12.64 -15.39 6.21
CA LYS A 109 11.30 -15.01 6.66
C LYS A 109 10.37 -16.23 6.75
N ALA A 110 10.37 -17.10 5.73
CA ALA A 110 9.59 -18.33 5.74
C ALA A 110 9.97 -19.26 6.92
N GLN A 111 11.27 -19.43 7.17
CA GLN A 111 11.77 -20.20 8.33
C GLN A 111 11.34 -19.60 9.67
N ASN A 112 11.19 -18.28 9.74
CA ASN A 112 10.70 -17.56 10.92
C ASN A 112 9.16 -17.55 11.04
N GLY A 113 8.45 -18.30 10.19
CA GLY A 113 7.00 -18.44 10.26
C GLY A 113 6.20 -17.42 9.44
N ASP A 114 6.85 -16.65 8.56
CA ASP A 114 6.14 -15.76 7.65
C ASP A 114 5.37 -16.58 6.60
N ASN A 115 4.03 -16.51 6.68
CA ASN A 115 3.13 -17.25 5.80
C ASN A 115 3.17 -16.74 4.36
N PHE A 116 3.36 -15.44 4.14
CA PHE A 116 3.46 -14.89 2.80
C PHE A 116 4.75 -15.38 2.14
N ALA A 117 5.89 -15.24 2.82
CA ALA A 117 7.18 -15.68 2.31
C ALA A 117 7.20 -17.19 2.03
N SER A 118 6.60 -17.99 2.91
CA SER A 118 6.46 -19.43 2.73
C SER A 118 5.69 -19.79 1.46
N GLN A 119 4.53 -19.17 1.23
CA GLN A 119 3.76 -19.40 0.01
C GLN A 119 4.46 -18.86 -1.23
N PHE A 120 5.14 -17.71 -1.12
CA PHE A 120 5.84 -17.08 -2.23
C PHE A 120 6.94 -17.98 -2.78
N ILE A 121 7.86 -18.47 -1.92
CA ILE A 121 8.97 -19.33 -2.36
C ILE A 121 8.52 -20.72 -2.82
N GLN A 122 7.35 -21.20 -2.39
CA GLN A 122 6.75 -22.44 -2.90
C GLN A 122 6.11 -22.26 -4.28
N THR A 123 5.74 -21.03 -4.63
CA THR A 123 4.98 -20.71 -5.85
C THR A 123 5.88 -20.17 -6.95
N PHE A 124 6.88 -19.38 -6.57
CA PHE A 124 7.72 -18.61 -7.48
C PHE A 124 9.20 -18.95 -7.29
N ILE A 125 9.93 -19.02 -8.39
CA ILE A 125 11.39 -19.18 -8.41
C ILE A 125 12.04 -17.90 -8.96
N PRO A 126 13.21 -17.50 -8.45
CA PRO A 126 13.87 -16.29 -8.92
C PRO A 126 14.38 -16.46 -10.35
N TYR A 127 14.39 -15.37 -11.11
CA TYR A 127 15.13 -15.32 -12.36
C TYR A 127 16.64 -15.33 -12.09
N GLU A 128 17.41 -16.02 -12.94
CA GLU A 128 18.87 -16.07 -12.82
C GLU A 128 19.54 -14.73 -13.18
N ASN A 129 18.91 -13.94 -14.05
CA ASN A 129 19.39 -12.63 -14.50
C ASN A 129 18.22 -11.70 -14.87
N SER A 130 18.53 -10.43 -15.17
CA SER A 130 17.52 -9.42 -15.48
C SER A 130 17.04 -9.40 -16.93
N ASP A 131 17.61 -10.21 -17.83
CA ASP A 131 17.28 -10.16 -19.26
C ASP A 131 15.88 -10.68 -19.54
N GLU A 132 15.47 -11.77 -18.88
CA GLU A 132 14.13 -12.33 -19.03
C GLU A 132 13.02 -11.40 -18.49
N PRO A 133 13.12 -10.87 -17.26
CA PRO A 133 12.25 -9.79 -16.77
C PRO A 133 12.06 -8.63 -17.75
N ARG A 134 13.16 -8.12 -18.32
CA ARG A 134 13.14 -7.01 -19.29
C ARG A 134 12.39 -7.34 -20.56
N ARG A 135 12.41 -8.60 -21.02
CA ARG A 135 11.64 -9.03 -22.20
C ARG A 135 10.15 -9.18 -21.90
N ILE A 136 9.80 -9.54 -20.66
CA ILE A 136 8.42 -9.80 -20.25
C ILE A 136 7.66 -8.50 -19.99
N PHE A 137 8.29 -7.53 -19.31
CA PHE A 137 7.66 -6.25 -19.00
C PHE A 137 8.65 -5.08 -19.12
N PRO A 138 9.09 -4.75 -20.35
CA PRO A 138 10.14 -3.76 -20.58
C PRO A 138 9.80 -2.38 -20.00
N GLU A 139 8.53 -1.98 -20.05
CA GLU A 139 8.08 -0.69 -19.54
C GLU A 139 8.27 -0.60 -18.02
N TYR A 140 8.02 -1.69 -17.28
CA TYR A 140 8.14 -1.69 -15.82
C TYR A 140 9.60 -1.59 -15.39
N LEU A 141 10.49 -2.35 -16.05
CA LEU A 141 11.92 -2.28 -15.76
C LEU A 141 12.50 -0.90 -16.12
N LYS A 142 12.11 -0.34 -17.27
CA LYS A 142 12.51 1.02 -17.66
C LYS A 142 12.05 2.06 -16.64
N MET A 143 10.81 1.96 -16.14
CA MET A 143 10.29 2.86 -15.11
C MET A 143 11.14 2.81 -13.83
N LEU A 144 11.54 1.61 -13.38
CA LEU A 144 12.41 1.47 -12.21
C LEU A 144 13.77 2.14 -12.44
N GLU A 145 14.38 1.92 -13.62
CA GLU A 145 15.67 2.50 -13.99
C GLU A 145 15.62 4.03 -14.07
N ASP A 146 14.64 4.59 -14.77
CA ASP A 146 14.46 6.04 -14.93
C ASP A 146 14.29 6.75 -13.58
N ASN A 147 13.75 6.05 -12.58
CA ASN A 147 13.50 6.58 -11.25
C ASN A 147 14.60 6.24 -10.22
N ASN A 148 15.69 5.60 -10.63
CA ASN A 148 16.73 5.07 -9.73
C ASN A 148 16.17 4.16 -8.62
N GLU A 149 15.08 3.45 -8.91
CA GLU A 149 14.46 2.48 -8.02
C GLU A 149 15.27 1.16 -8.11
N SER A 150 15.76 0.67 -6.97
CA SER A 150 16.60 -0.52 -6.89
C SER A 150 16.23 -1.37 -5.67
N GLY A 151 16.84 -2.55 -5.51
CA GLY A 151 16.52 -3.47 -4.41
C GLY A 151 15.33 -4.39 -4.70
N TYR A 152 14.93 -4.52 -5.97
CA TYR A 152 13.86 -5.42 -6.38
C TYR A 152 14.43 -6.70 -6.98
N TYR A 153 13.81 -7.82 -6.61
CA TYR A 153 14.08 -9.16 -7.10
C TYR A 153 12.88 -9.67 -7.89
N PHE A 154 13.16 -10.31 -9.02
CA PHE A 154 12.14 -10.79 -9.95
C PHE A 154 12.02 -12.31 -9.91
N TYR A 155 10.80 -12.79 -9.94
CA TYR A 155 10.47 -14.21 -9.85
C TYR A 155 9.39 -14.58 -10.87
N HIS A 156 9.28 -15.88 -11.15
CA HIS A 156 8.23 -16.42 -11.99
C HIS A 156 7.66 -17.74 -11.44
N CYS A 157 6.42 -18.01 -11.80
CA CYS A 157 5.77 -19.27 -11.49
C CYS A 157 6.16 -20.29 -12.58
N PRO A 158 6.83 -21.40 -12.24
CA PRO A 158 7.23 -22.40 -13.24
C PRO A 158 6.03 -23.16 -13.83
N LYS A 159 4.85 -23.07 -13.21
CA LYS A 159 3.63 -23.74 -13.68
C LYS A 159 2.89 -22.94 -14.77
N VAL A 160 3.17 -21.65 -14.95
CA VAL A 160 2.45 -20.84 -15.94
C VAL A 160 2.75 -21.35 -17.35
N THR A 161 1.71 -21.57 -18.14
CA THR A 161 1.84 -22.05 -19.51
C THR A 161 2.25 -20.92 -20.46
N GLN A 162 2.64 -21.28 -21.69
CA GLN A 162 2.97 -20.28 -22.72
C GLN A 162 1.77 -19.36 -23.04
N ASP A 163 0.54 -19.87 -22.97
CA ASP A 163 -0.70 -19.10 -23.14
C ASP A 163 -1.17 -18.38 -21.87
N ASN A 164 -0.27 -18.14 -20.90
CA ASN A 164 -0.50 -17.38 -19.66
C ASN A 164 -1.51 -18.00 -18.69
N LYS A 165 -1.84 -19.28 -18.84
CA LYS A 165 -2.80 -19.96 -17.97
C LYS A 165 -2.10 -20.67 -16.82
N CYS A 166 -2.80 -20.76 -15.70
CA CYS A 166 -2.44 -21.68 -14.63
C CYS A 166 -3.11 -23.03 -14.93
N PRO A 167 -2.35 -24.13 -15.07
CA PRO A 167 -2.91 -25.44 -15.35
C PRO A 167 -3.77 -25.98 -14.19
N ASP A 168 -3.59 -25.41 -13.00
CA ASP A 168 -4.31 -25.77 -11.78
C ASP A 168 -4.97 -24.52 -11.17
N TYR A 169 -5.76 -23.82 -11.99
CA TYR A 169 -6.33 -22.53 -11.61
C TYR A 169 -7.22 -22.64 -10.35
N GLU A 170 -8.08 -23.66 -10.27
CA GLU A 170 -9.00 -23.84 -9.14
C GLU A 170 -8.30 -24.16 -7.81
N ASN A 171 -7.14 -24.83 -7.85
CA ASN A 171 -6.35 -25.14 -6.65
C ASN A 171 -5.13 -24.21 -6.48
N ARG A 172 -5.09 -23.08 -7.18
CA ARG A 172 -3.98 -22.12 -7.06
C ARG A 172 -3.76 -21.68 -5.60
N PRO A 173 -2.51 -21.44 -5.16
CA PRO A 173 -2.19 -21.00 -3.80
C PRO A 173 -2.91 -19.70 -3.40
N GLN A 174 -3.07 -19.46 -2.09
CA GLN A 174 -3.80 -18.29 -1.58
C GLN A 174 -3.15 -16.97 -2.02
N ILE A 175 -1.80 -16.90 -2.04
CA ILE A 175 -1.06 -15.75 -2.58
C ILE A 175 -1.48 -15.39 -4.03
N CYS A 176 -1.79 -16.39 -4.86
CA CYS A 176 -2.28 -16.16 -6.23
C CYS A 176 -3.77 -15.78 -6.28
N ARG A 177 -4.58 -16.21 -5.30
CA ARG A 177 -6.00 -15.85 -5.20
C ARG A 177 -6.20 -14.42 -4.70
N ASP A 178 -5.31 -13.99 -3.82
CA ASP A 178 -5.39 -12.69 -3.15
C ASP A 178 -4.72 -11.58 -3.95
N PHE A 179 -3.85 -11.90 -4.90
CA PHE A 179 -3.25 -10.90 -5.77
C PHE A 179 -4.25 -10.29 -6.78
N PRO A 180 -4.25 -8.96 -7.02
CA PRO A 180 -3.58 -7.93 -6.22
C PRO A 180 -4.29 -7.72 -4.88
N ASP A 181 -3.55 -7.67 -3.79
CA ASP A 181 -4.10 -7.53 -2.43
C ASP A 181 -4.25 -6.07 -1.97
N ASN A 182 -3.61 -5.16 -2.70
CA ASN A 182 -3.68 -3.72 -2.54
C ASN A 182 -3.81 -3.02 -3.90
N PRO A 183 -4.57 -1.92 -4.01
CA PRO A 183 -4.79 -1.25 -5.29
C PRO A 183 -3.61 -0.38 -5.74
N LEU A 184 -2.59 -0.20 -4.90
CA LEU A 184 -1.39 0.56 -5.26
C LEU A 184 -0.40 -0.28 -6.09
N ALA A 185 -0.58 -1.60 -6.15
CA ALA A 185 0.20 -2.50 -7.00
C ALA A 185 0.18 -2.05 -8.47
N PHE A 186 1.33 -2.15 -9.14
CA PHE A 186 1.43 -1.92 -10.58
C PHE A 186 0.73 -3.06 -11.34
N LEU A 187 -0.30 -2.71 -12.10
CA LEU A 187 -1.05 -3.65 -12.93
C LEU A 187 -0.94 -3.21 -14.39
N PRO A 188 -0.83 -4.14 -15.35
CA PRO A 188 -0.96 -3.79 -16.75
C PRO A 188 -2.38 -3.29 -17.05
N LEU A 189 -2.57 -2.41 -18.03
CA LEU A 189 -3.88 -1.89 -18.44
C LEU A 189 -4.93 -2.97 -18.69
N GLY A 190 -4.50 -4.06 -19.34
CA GLY A 190 -5.36 -5.21 -19.65
C GLY A 190 -5.62 -6.12 -18.46
N CYS A 191 -5.21 -5.77 -17.24
CA CYS A 191 -5.46 -6.60 -16.07
C CYS A 191 -6.96 -6.67 -15.77
N GLY A 192 -7.47 -7.86 -15.43
CA GLY A 192 -8.86 -8.05 -14.97
C GLY A 192 -9.21 -7.30 -13.68
N PHE A 193 -8.24 -6.68 -13.01
CA PHE A 193 -8.41 -5.86 -11.81
C PHE A 193 -8.21 -4.35 -12.07
N ALA A 194 -8.01 -3.92 -13.31
CA ALA A 194 -7.71 -2.53 -13.65
C ALA A 194 -8.81 -1.55 -13.18
N ASP A 195 -10.08 -1.87 -13.44
CA ASP A 195 -11.22 -1.04 -13.01
C ASP A 195 -11.29 -0.89 -11.48
N TRP A 196 -11.01 -1.97 -10.75
CA TRP A 196 -10.97 -1.94 -9.29
C TRP A 196 -9.82 -1.07 -8.79
N LYS A 197 -8.63 -1.20 -9.39
CA LYS A 197 -7.47 -0.35 -9.08
C LYS A 197 -7.79 1.12 -9.30
N ILE A 198 -8.27 1.50 -10.48
CA ILE A 198 -8.57 2.89 -10.84
C ILE A 198 -9.55 3.52 -9.84
N LYS A 199 -10.60 2.79 -9.45
CA LYS A 199 -11.60 3.27 -8.49
C LYS A 199 -11.09 3.32 -7.04
N SER A 200 -10.22 2.39 -6.67
CA SER A 200 -9.80 2.20 -5.28
C SER A 200 -8.51 2.94 -4.92
N GLU A 201 -7.66 3.23 -5.92
CA GLU A 201 -6.36 3.86 -5.72
C GLU A 201 -6.45 5.24 -5.04
N PRO A 202 -7.28 6.19 -5.50
CA PRO A 202 -7.38 7.50 -4.83
C PRO A 202 -7.84 7.37 -3.37
N VAL A 203 -8.73 6.41 -3.08
CA VAL A 203 -9.19 6.14 -1.73
C VAL A 203 -8.07 5.53 -0.90
N SER A 204 -7.31 4.57 -1.43
CA SER A 204 -6.16 3.99 -0.73
C SER A 204 -5.06 5.00 -0.44
N LEU A 205 -4.75 5.89 -1.39
CA LEU A 205 -3.82 7.01 -1.17
C LEU A 205 -4.30 7.92 -0.03
N MET A 206 -5.59 8.26 -0.01
CA MET A 206 -6.18 9.06 1.07
C MET A 206 -6.08 8.36 2.42
N LEU A 207 -6.38 7.06 2.48
CA LEU A 207 -6.31 6.27 3.71
C LEU A 207 -4.87 6.16 4.23
N ASN A 208 -3.88 5.98 3.34
CA ASN A 208 -2.46 5.99 3.73
C ASN A 208 -2.06 7.35 4.33
N ALA A 209 -2.43 8.45 3.66
CA ALA A 209 -2.18 9.79 4.19
C ALA A 209 -2.83 10.00 5.57
N MET A 210 -4.07 9.53 5.77
CA MET A 210 -4.74 9.61 7.07
C MET A 210 -3.94 8.88 8.15
N VAL A 211 -3.53 7.64 7.89
CA VAL A 211 -2.75 6.83 8.85
C VAL A 211 -1.40 7.49 9.18
N GLU A 212 -0.68 8.01 8.18
CA GLU A 212 0.60 8.68 8.36
C GLU A 212 0.46 9.96 9.20
N ILE A 213 -0.50 10.82 8.87
CA ILE A 213 -0.73 12.09 9.58
C ILE A 213 -1.18 11.83 11.02
N MET A 214 -2.12 10.89 11.21
CA MET A 214 -2.57 10.50 12.55
C MET A 214 -1.42 9.93 13.38
N GLY A 215 -0.59 9.05 12.79
CA GLY A 215 0.60 8.52 13.43
C GLY A 215 1.54 9.62 13.91
N PHE A 216 1.85 10.58 13.03
CA PHE A 216 2.68 11.74 13.36
C PHE A 216 2.14 12.51 14.57
N TYR A 217 0.87 12.90 14.57
CA TYR A 217 0.29 13.64 15.69
C TYR A 217 0.31 12.83 16.99
N LYS A 218 -0.07 11.54 16.94
CA LYS A 218 -0.09 10.67 18.12
C LYS A 218 1.30 10.52 18.73
N ASP A 219 2.31 10.27 17.90
CA ASP A 219 3.68 10.11 18.36
C ASP A 219 4.22 11.41 18.97
N LYS A 220 3.97 12.56 18.32
CA LYS A 220 4.38 13.87 18.85
C LYS A 220 3.68 14.23 20.16
N ILE A 221 2.37 14.02 20.25
CA ILE A 221 1.62 14.25 21.50
C ILE A 221 2.14 13.34 22.61
N LYS A 222 2.40 12.06 22.31
CA LYS A 222 2.97 11.12 23.28
C LYS A 222 4.36 11.52 23.74
N GLU A 223 5.18 12.12 22.87
CA GLU A 223 6.49 12.68 23.26
C GLU A 223 6.36 13.88 24.20
N LEU A 224 5.37 14.75 23.97
CA LEU A 224 5.12 15.94 24.80
C LEU A 224 4.55 15.62 26.19
N ASN A 225 3.81 14.50 26.30
CA ASN A 225 3.17 14.02 27.53
C ASN A 225 4.06 13.09 28.38
N LYS A 226 5.31 12.85 27.99
CA LYS A 226 6.32 12.16 28.81
C LYS A 226 6.97 13.14 29.79
#